data_AF-A0AAV8W500-F1
#
_entry.id   AF-A0AAV8W500-F1
#
_cell.length_a   1.000
_cell.length_b   1.000
_cell.length_c   1.000
_cell.angle_alpha   90.00
_cell.angle_beta   90.00
_cell.angle_gamma   90.00
#
_symmetry.space_group_name_H-M   'P 1'
#
loop_
_entity.id
_entity.type
_entity.pdbx_description
1 polymer ?
#
loop_
_entity_poly.entity_id
_entity_poly.type
_entity_poly.pdbx_seq_one_letter_code
_entity_poly.pdbx_strand_id
1 'polypeptide(L)'
;MRRTPQQRKLSYRNLLNKVEGIQEAEDVGLQTVNEIGEVLREANNLDTEWEIEERVSHADETLLDCLVLSSASSILKKCIEAVDVFTSTYEQTEFANKIIQNIKDEEREEIQPLDLLKLLDDARDIIPQIPDYAYIYGTYDLNKVPEPKPRKERTKAPKEKLQKKEPERVTSLDKEEQGIEEIVKVLHNVLNEKYIENGEESISYYDYIMDTDSFANTVENMFYFAFFGSRWKSQIGFKNIKKKDFCNNIGRAVRGDMLIHYYNEMFLLFRLT
;
A
#
# COMPACT_ATOMS: atom_id res chain seq x y z
N MET A 1 -33.12 -7.89 36.47
CA MET A 1 -32.95 -7.80 37.93
C MET A 1 -32.06 -6.59 38.16
N ARG A 2 -32.54 -5.51 38.81
CA ARG A 2 -31.73 -4.28 38.97
C ARG A 2 -30.62 -4.55 39.98
N ARG A 3 -29.36 -4.24 39.62
CA ARG A 3 -28.20 -4.36 40.53
C ARG A 3 -28.27 -3.29 41.61
N THR A 4 -27.77 -3.61 42.81
CA THR A 4 -27.63 -2.61 43.88
C THR A 4 -26.52 -1.60 43.53
N PRO A 5 -26.55 -0.37 44.07
CA PRO A 5 -25.50 0.64 43.81
C PRO A 5 -24.08 0.12 44.09
N GLN A 6 -23.92 -0.65 45.18
CA GLN A 6 -22.63 -1.29 45.52
C GLN A 6 -22.19 -2.31 44.47
N GLN A 7 -23.11 -3.10 43.92
CA GLN A 7 -22.81 -4.05 42.84
C GLN A 7 -22.45 -3.33 41.55
N ARG A 8 -23.11 -2.21 41.22
CA ARG A 8 -22.78 -1.38 40.05
C ARG A 8 -21.38 -0.76 40.18
N LYS A 9 -21.02 -0.21 41.34
CA LYS A 9 -19.66 0.27 41.62
C LYS A 9 -18.61 -0.81 41.41
N LEU A 10 -18.88 -2.04 41.86
CA LEU A 10 -17.98 -3.16 41.65
C LEU A 10 -17.86 -3.51 40.17
N SER A 11 -18.97 -3.51 39.42
CA SER A 11 -18.97 -3.72 37.97
C SER A 11 -18.15 -2.67 37.22
N TYR A 12 -18.32 -1.37 37.52
CA TYR A 12 -17.52 -0.32 36.90
C TYR A 12 -16.02 -0.46 37.21
N ARG A 13 -15.66 -0.87 38.43
CA ARG A 13 -14.25 -1.17 38.77
C ARG A 13 -13.70 -2.36 37.99
N ASN A 14 -14.50 -3.40 37.80
CA ASN A 14 -14.09 -4.54 36.97
C ASN A 14 -13.91 -4.14 35.51
N LEU A 15 -14.78 -3.28 34.97
CA LEU A 15 -14.62 -2.71 33.63
C LEU A 15 -13.35 -1.87 33.53
N LEU A 16 -13.06 -1.04 34.53
CA LEU A 16 -11.85 -0.22 34.55
C LEU A 16 -10.58 -1.10 34.57
N ASN A 17 -10.54 -2.13 35.42
CA ASN A 17 -9.43 -3.09 35.43
C ASN A 17 -9.25 -3.81 34.08
N LYS A 18 -10.37 -4.12 33.40
CA LYS A 18 -10.34 -4.74 32.07
C LYS A 18 -9.76 -3.78 31.02
N VAL A 19 -10.14 -2.50 31.06
CA VAL A 19 -9.58 -1.46 30.18
C VAL A 19 -8.10 -1.23 30.46
N GLU A 20 -7.69 -1.20 31.73
CA GLU A 20 -6.28 -1.07 32.11
C GLU A 20 -5.45 -2.25 31.60
N GLY A 21 -5.95 -3.49 31.73
CA GLY A 21 -5.28 -4.66 31.17
C GLY A 21 -5.14 -4.61 29.65
N ILE A 22 -6.16 -4.12 28.94
CA ILE A 22 -6.09 -3.89 27.49
C ILE A 22 -5.05 -2.80 27.15
N GLN A 23 -4.97 -1.76 27.98
CA GLN A 23 -4.00 -0.67 27.80
C GLN A 23 -2.55 -1.13 28.02
N GLU A 24 -2.31 -2.00 29.01
CA GLU A 24 -0.99 -2.56 29.32
C GLU A 24 -0.47 -3.51 28.23
N ALA A 25 -1.36 -4.20 27.52
CA ALA A 25 -0.99 -5.08 26.42
C ALA A 25 -0.40 -4.32 25.21
N GLU A 26 -0.66 -3.00 25.11
CA GLU A 26 -0.21 -2.11 24.03
C GLU A 26 -0.55 -2.60 22.60
N ASP A 27 -1.46 -3.56 22.49
CA ASP A 27 -1.94 -4.11 21.22
C ASP A 27 -3.04 -3.23 20.63
N VAL A 28 -2.92 -2.96 19.33
CA VAL A 28 -3.75 -1.99 18.60
C VAL A 28 -4.53 -2.67 17.46
N GLY A 29 -4.65 -4.00 17.50
CA GLY A 29 -5.37 -4.79 16.51
C GLY A 29 -6.91 -4.69 16.55
N LEU A 30 -7.56 -5.34 15.58
CA LEU A 30 -9.03 -5.44 15.47
C LEU A 30 -9.66 -6.14 16.69
N GLN A 31 -8.93 -7.08 17.29
CA GLN A 31 -9.34 -7.78 18.51
C GLN A 31 -9.48 -6.81 19.70
N THR A 32 -8.51 -5.90 19.87
CA THR A 32 -8.56 -4.83 20.87
C THR A 32 -9.81 -3.95 20.70
N VAL A 33 -10.16 -3.61 19.46
CA VAL A 33 -11.37 -2.82 19.14
C VAL A 33 -12.64 -3.57 19.54
N ASN A 34 -12.73 -4.87 19.27
CA ASN A 34 -13.86 -5.70 19.69
C ASN A 34 -13.97 -5.79 21.22
N GLU A 35 -12.85 -5.96 21.92
CA GLU A 35 -12.82 -6.04 23.39
C GLU A 35 -13.23 -4.72 24.06
N ILE A 36 -12.79 -3.59 23.52
CA ILE A 36 -13.24 -2.25 23.93
C ILE A 36 -14.74 -2.07 23.63
N GLY A 37 -15.21 -2.56 22.48
CA GLY A 37 -16.63 -2.55 22.12
C GLY A 37 -17.50 -3.28 23.14
N GLU A 38 -17.06 -4.43 23.64
CA GLU A 38 -17.75 -5.16 24.72
C GLU A 38 -17.76 -4.39 26.04
N VAL A 39 -16.63 -3.76 26.42
CA VAL A 39 -16.57 -2.89 27.61
C VAL A 39 -17.56 -1.74 27.52
N LEU A 40 -17.60 -1.04 26.37
CA LEU A 40 -18.51 0.09 26.16
C LEU A 40 -19.98 -0.37 26.19
N ARG A 41 -20.29 -1.56 25.64
CA ARG A 41 -21.63 -2.13 25.70
C ARG A 41 -22.04 -2.47 27.13
N GLU A 42 -21.14 -3.06 27.92
CA GLU A 42 -21.37 -3.34 29.33
C GLU A 42 -21.56 -2.06 30.16
N ALA A 43 -20.75 -1.02 29.91
CA ALA A 43 -20.91 0.29 30.55
C ALA A 43 -22.27 0.93 30.21
N ASN A 44 -22.66 0.91 28.92
CA ASN A 44 -23.96 1.42 28.49
C ASN A 44 -25.13 0.64 29.11
N ASN A 45 -25.01 -0.69 29.24
CA ASN A 45 -26.01 -1.49 29.92
C ASN A 45 -26.13 -1.10 31.40
N LEU A 46 -25.01 -0.85 32.09
CA LEU A 46 -25.02 -0.35 33.47
C LEU A 46 -25.68 1.04 33.56
N ASP A 47 -25.48 1.93 32.59
CA ASP A 47 -26.13 3.25 32.59
C ASP A 47 -27.66 3.16 32.42
N THR A 48 -28.15 2.16 31.66
CA THR A 48 -29.60 1.95 31.50
C THR A 48 -30.31 1.37 32.73
N GLU A 49 -29.58 0.88 33.73
CA GLU A 49 -30.17 0.19 34.90
C GLU A 49 -30.72 1.10 35.99
N TRP A 50 -30.49 2.42 35.89
CA TRP A 50 -30.77 3.37 36.96
C TRP A 50 -31.35 4.69 36.43
N GLU A 51 -32.13 5.37 37.27
CA GLU A 51 -32.85 6.59 36.91
C GLU A 51 -31.99 7.84 37.10
N ILE A 52 -32.29 8.89 36.32
CA ILE A 52 -31.48 10.13 36.28
C ILE A 52 -31.35 10.78 37.67
N GLU A 53 -32.36 10.63 38.53
CA GLU A 53 -32.39 11.17 39.89
C GLU A 53 -31.40 10.46 40.83
N GLU A 54 -31.12 9.17 40.59
CA GLU A 54 -30.09 8.42 41.33
C GLU A 54 -28.67 8.86 40.92
N ARG A 55 -28.48 9.41 39.70
CA ARG A 55 -27.18 9.94 39.20
C ARG A 55 -26.62 11.04 40.06
N VAL A 56 -27.49 11.95 40.49
CA VAL A 56 -27.11 13.09 41.34
C VAL A 56 -26.74 12.61 42.75
N SER A 57 -27.42 11.58 43.24
CA SER A 57 -27.19 11.03 44.58
C SER A 57 -25.95 10.13 44.67
N HIS A 58 -25.50 9.57 43.54
CA HIS A 58 -24.36 8.67 43.47
C HIS A 58 -23.28 9.21 42.52
N ALA A 59 -22.72 10.37 42.89
CA ALA A 59 -21.64 11.02 42.13
C ALA A 59 -20.42 10.11 41.90
N ASP A 60 -20.08 9.24 42.86
CA ASP A 60 -18.97 8.29 42.72
C ASP A 60 -19.18 7.30 41.56
N GLU A 61 -20.42 6.83 41.34
CA GLU A 61 -20.75 5.91 40.24
C GLU A 61 -20.61 6.62 38.89
N THR A 62 -21.11 7.85 38.82
CA THR A 62 -20.98 8.70 37.64
C THR A 62 -19.51 8.99 37.32
N LEU A 63 -18.68 9.21 38.34
CA LEU A 63 -17.25 9.42 38.15
C LEU A 63 -16.56 8.17 37.60
N LEU A 64 -16.92 6.98 38.09
CA LEU A 64 -16.38 5.71 37.57
C LEU A 64 -16.80 5.45 36.12
N ASP A 65 -18.04 5.74 35.76
CA ASP A 65 -18.54 5.64 34.39
C ASP A 65 -17.75 6.57 33.44
N CYS A 66 -17.60 7.85 33.81
CA CYS A 66 -16.78 8.80 33.07
C CYS A 66 -15.33 8.33 32.91
N LEU A 67 -14.74 7.73 33.94
CA LEU A 67 -13.38 7.17 33.91
C LEU A 67 -13.27 6.02 32.93
N VAL A 68 -14.21 5.06 32.96
CA VAL A 68 -14.26 3.93 32.02
C VAL A 68 -14.38 4.45 30.58
N LEU A 69 -15.33 5.35 30.33
CA LEU A 69 -15.54 5.93 28.99
C LEU A 69 -14.33 6.72 28.50
N SER A 70 -13.73 7.54 29.35
CA SER A 70 -12.54 8.33 29.00
C SER A 70 -11.34 7.44 28.69
N SER A 71 -11.13 6.37 29.48
CA SER A 71 -10.02 5.44 29.29
C SER A 71 -10.21 4.62 28.01
N ALA A 72 -11.39 4.02 27.83
CA ALA A 72 -11.75 3.29 26.61
C ALA A 72 -11.62 4.14 25.35
N SER A 73 -12.05 5.40 25.40
CA SER A 73 -11.93 6.35 24.28
C SER A 73 -10.48 6.67 23.92
N SER A 74 -9.59 6.76 24.93
CA SER A 74 -8.16 7.00 24.70
C SER A 74 -7.52 5.84 23.92
N ILE A 75 -7.86 4.60 24.26
CA ILE A 75 -7.36 3.41 23.55
C ILE A 75 -7.98 3.34 22.16
N LEU A 76 -9.29 3.57 22.01
CA LEU A 76 -9.95 3.60 20.71
C LEU A 76 -9.34 4.65 19.78
N LYS A 77 -8.97 5.81 20.30
CA LYS A 77 -8.24 6.83 19.53
C LYS A 77 -6.90 6.31 19.03
N LYS A 78 -6.12 5.61 19.88
CA LYS A 78 -4.87 4.94 19.44
C LYS A 78 -5.14 3.88 18.38
N CYS A 79 -6.22 3.11 18.52
CA CYS A 79 -6.67 2.15 17.51
C CYS A 79 -6.93 2.83 16.17
N ILE A 80 -7.70 3.92 16.15
CA ILE A 80 -8.00 4.65 14.93
C ILE A 80 -6.74 5.28 14.31
N GLU A 81 -5.83 5.82 15.13
CA GLU A 81 -4.56 6.41 14.65
C GLU A 81 -3.61 5.34 14.07
N ALA A 82 -3.63 4.12 14.60
CA ALA A 82 -2.84 3.01 14.10
C ALA A 82 -3.47 2.31 12.90
N VAL A 83 -4.79 2.43 12.71
CA VAL A 83 -5.49 1.97 11.51
C VAL A 83 -5.13 2.91 10.35
N ASP A 84 -3.96 2.68 9.75
CA ASP A 84 -3.55 3.24 8.46
C ASP A 84 -4.53 2.83 7.36
N VAL A 85 -4.62 3.61 6.27
CA VAL A 85 -5.56 3.38 5.15
C VAL A 85 -5.33 2.02 4.45
N PHE A 86 -4.17 1.38 4.69
CA PHE A 86 -3.86 0.03 4.22
C PHE A 86 -4.21 -1.09 5.21
N THR A 87 -4.70 -0.75 6.41
CA THR A 87 -5.16 -1.67 7.47
C THR A 87 -6.67 -1.81 7.54
N SER A 88 -7.39 -1.58 6.43
CA SER A 88 -8.39 -2.59 6.06
C SER A 88 -7.61 -3.87 5.74
N THR A 89 -7.08 -4.51 6.78
CA THR A 89 -6.22 -5.67 6.70
C THR A 89 -7.03 -6.73 5.99
N TYR A 90 -6.71 -6.96 4.73
CA TYR A 90 -7.26 -8.05 3.96
C TYR A 90 -7.02 -9.34 4.76
N GLU A 91 -8.09 -9.83 5.38
CA GLU A 91 -8.04 -11.05 6.16
C GLU A 91 -8.31 -12.20 5.19
N GLN A 92 -7.23 -12.89 4.80
CA GLN A 92 -7.28 -13.97 3.82
C GLN A 92 -8.28 -15.06 4.21
N THR A 93 -8.40 -15.37 5.50
CA THR A 93 -9.32 -16.34 6.07
C THR A 93 -10.78 -15.89 5.95
N GLU A 94 -11.08 -14.64 6.26
CA GLU A 94 -12.42 -14.08 6.11
C GLU A 94 -12.85 -14.05 4.64
N PHE A 95 -11.94 -13.61 3.76
CA PHE A 95 -12.18 -13.59 2.32
C PHE A 95 -12.42 -14.99 1.76
N ALA A 96 -11.59 -15.97 2.14
CA ALA A 96 -11.76 -17.36 1.72
C ALA A 96 -13.11 -17.91 2.22
N ASN A 97 -13.48 -17.67 3.47
CA ASN A 97 -14.77 -18.12 4.02
C ASN A 97 -15.96 -17.50 3.29
N LYS A 98 -15.90 -16.22 2.92
CA LYS A 98 -16.93 -15.55 2.13
C LYS A 98 -17.07 -16.14 0.73
N ILE A 99 -15.95 -16.45 0.06
CA ILE A 99 -15.95 -17.15 -1.22
C ILE A 99 -16.61 -18.53 -1.07
N ILE A 100 -16.23 -19.28 -0.04
CA ILE A 100 -16.81 -20.60 0.24
C ILE A 100 -18.33 -20.51 0.45
N GLN A 101 -18.80 -19.56 1.25
CA GLN A 101 -20.22 -19.34 1.49
C GLN A 101 -21.00 -18.99 0.22
N ASN A 102 -20.40 -18.23 -0.69
CA ASN A 102 -21.05 -17.83 -1.95
C ASN A 102 -21.18 -19.00 -2.95
N ILE A 103 -20.25 -19.94 -2.92
CA ILE A 103 -20.18 -21.04 -3.90
C ILE A 103 -20.90 -22.30 -3.41
N LYS A 104 -20.91 -22.52 -2.08
CA LYS A 104 -21.52 -23.67 -1.43
C LYS A 104 -23.04 -23.64 -1.61
N ASP A 105 -23.62 -24.76 -2.06
CA ASP A 105 -25.08 -24.92 -2.11
C ASP A 105 -25.66 -25.04 -0.70
N GLU A 106 -26.80 -24.38 -0.45
CA GLU A 106 -27.46 -24.25 0.86
C GLU A 106 -27.75 -25.60 1.54
N GLU A 107 -27.86 -26.68 0.77
CA GLU A 107 -28.21 -28.02 1.25
C GLU A 107 -27.00 -28.89 1.63
N ARG A 108 -25.77 -28.48 1.33
CA ARG A 108 -24.57 -29.32 1.49
C ARG A 108 -23.64 -28.75 2.55
N GLU A 109 -22.93 -29.61 3.30
CA GLU A 109 -21.98 -29.17 4.34
C GLU A 109 -20.55 -28.93 3.80
N GLU A 110 -20.16 -29.59 2.71
CA GLU A 110 -18.82 -29.54 2.12
C GLU A 110 -18.82 -29.05 0.67
N ILE A 111 -17.73 -28.39 0.27
CA ILE A 111 -17.52 -27.88 -1.10
C ILE A 111 -17.06 -29.01 -2.01
N GLN A 112 -17.65 -29.12 -3.19
CA GLN A 112 -17.20 -30.01 -4.24
C GLN A 112 -16.29 -29.26 -5.23
N PRO A 113 -15.34 -29.94 -5.90
CA PRO A 113 -14.48 -29.32 -6.92
C PRO A 113 -15.25 -28.62 -8.04
N LEU A 114 -16.47 -29.10 -8.33
CA LEU A 114 -17.33 -28.56 -9.37
C LEU A 114 -17.96 -27.21 -8.99
N ASP A 115 -18.10 -26.94 -7.69
CA ASP A 115 -18.70 -25.70 -7.20
C ASP A 115 -17.80 -24.51 -7.58
N LEU A 116 -16.48 -24.69 -7.61
CA LEU A 116 -15.51 -23.67 -8.07
C LEU A 116 -15.80 -23.14 -9.48
N LEU A 117 -16.50 -23.89 -10.32
CA LEU A 117 -16.88 -23.43 -11.66
C LEU A 117 -17.89 -22.28 -11.61
N LYS A 118 -18.66 -22.13 -10.53
CA LYS A 118 -19.58 -20.99 -10.33
C LYS A 118 -18.84 -19.65 -10.27
N LEU A 119 -17.56 -19.65 -9.90
CA LEU A 119 -16.71 -18.45 -9.93
C LEU A 119 -16.31 -18.01 -11.34
N LEU A 120 -16.49 -18.85 -12.37
CA LEU A 120 -16.04 -18.52 -13.72
C LEU A 120 -16.85 -17.39 -14.35
N ASP A 121 -18.11 -17.22 -13.94
CA ASP A 121 -18.96 -16.14 -14.43
C ASP A 121 -18.44 -14.79 -13.89
N ASP A 122 -18.16 -14.70 -12.58
CA ASP A 122 -17.54 -13.52 -11.97
C ASP A 122 -16.12 -13.26 -12.52
N ALA A 123 -15.35 -14.32 -12.74
CA ALA A 123 -14.00 -14.22 -13.28
C ALA A 123 -13.99 -13.67 -14.71
N ARG A 124 -15.06 -13.85 -15.50
CA ARG A 124 -15.14 -13.36 -16.88
C ARG A 124 -15.22 -11.84 -16.96
N ASP A 125 -15.78 -11.19 -15.95
CA ASP A 125 -15.87 -9.73 -15.88
C ASP A 125 -14.58 -9.08 -15.38
N ILE A 126 -13.79 -9.81 -14.59
CA ILE A 126 -12.53 -9.34 -13.99
C ILE A 126 -11.34 -9.62 -14.92
N ILE A 127 -11.30 -10.82 -15.50
CA ILE A 127 -10.20 -11.25 -16.36
C ILE A 127 -10.42 -10.63 -17.74
N PRO A 128 -9.49 -9.79 -18.23
CA PRO A 128 -9.63 -9.21 -19.56
C PRO A 128 -9.72 -10.33 -20.61
N GLN A 129 -10.64 -10.17 -21.56
CA GLN A 129 -10.80 -11.05 -22.72
C GLN A 129 -9.43 -11.26 -23.37
N ILE A 130 -8.95 -12.50 -23.32
CA ILE A 130 -7.69 -12.88 -23.95
C ILE A 130 -7.92 -12.78 -25.47
N PRO A 131 -7.07 -12.07 -26.23
CA PRO A 131 -7.21 -12.04 -27.68
C PRO A 131 -7.14 -13.46 -28.24
N ASP A 132 -8.06 -13.79 -29.15
CA ASP A 132 -8.00 -15.04 -29.89
C ASP A 132 -6.78 -15.02 -30.81
N TYR A 133 -5.69 -15.64 -30.36
CA TYR A 133 -4.50 -15.81 -31.19
C TYR A 133 -4.71 -16.98 -32.15
N ALA A 134 -5.04 -16.67 -33.40
CA ALA A 134 -4.87 -17.62 -34.50
C ALA A 134 -3.37 -17.76 -34.79
N TYR A 135 -2.74 -18.85 -34.32
CA TYR A 135 -1.36 -19.16 -34.68
C TYR A 135 -1.30 -19.51 -36.18
N ILE A 136 -0.92 -18.53 -37.01
CA ILE A 136 -0.78 -18.69 -38.47
C ILE A 136 0.42 -19.61 -38.82
N TYR A 137 1.40 -19.72 -37.93
CA TYR A 137 2.48 -20.69 -38.07
C TYR A 137 2.04 -22.00 -37.42
N GLY A 138 1.75 -22.99 -38.26
CA GLY A 138 1.19 -24.28 -37.91
C GLY A 138 1.78 -24.89 -36.62
N THR A 139 0.88 -25.51 -35.87
CA THR A 139 1.16 -26.28 -34.66
C THR A 139 2.39 -27.17 -34.84
N TYR A 140 3.19 -27.24 -33.78
CA TYR A 140 4.24 -28.24 -33.58
C TYR A 140 3.80 -29.61 -34.15
N ASP A 141 4.45 -30.06 -35.21
CA ASP A 141 4.14 -31.35 -35.84
C ASP A 141 4.64 -32.46 -34.91
N LEU A 142 3.73 -33.11 -34.19
CA LEU A 142 4.04 -34.20 -33.27
C LEU A 142 4.79 -35.37 -33.95
N ASN A 143 4.72 -35.46 -35.29
CA ASN A 143 5.45 -36.47 -36.07
C ASN A 143 6.90 -36.07 -36.36
N LYS A 144 7.26 -34.79 -36.22
CA LYS A 144 8.63 -34.29 -36.33
C LYS A 144 9.25 -34.16 -34.95
N VAL A 145 9.78 -35.27 -34.45
CA VAL A 145 10.68 -35.24 -33.30
C VAL A 145 11.89 -34.37 -33.67
N PRO A 146 12.17 -33.26 -32.96
CA PRO A 146 13.34 -32.44 -33.25
C PRO A 146 14.59 -33.30 -33.05
N GLU A 147 15.39 -33.47 -34.10
CA GLU A 147 16.67 -34.15 -33.95
C GLU A 147 17.53 -33.37 -32.94
N PRO A 148 18.13 -34.06 -31.95
CA PRO A 148 18.96 -33.41 -30.95
C PRO A 148 20.12 -32.72 -31.66
N LYS A 149 20.12 -31.38 -31.65
CA LYS A 149 21.21 -30.59 -32.22
C LYS A 149 22.53 -31.09 -31.61
N PRO A 150 23.51 -31.53 -32.42
CA PRO A 150 24.77 -32.01 -31.89
C PRO A 150 25.40 -30.90 -31.05
N ARG A 151 25.57 -31.18 -29.77
CA ARG A 151 26.15 -30.26 -28.80
C ARG A 151 27.60 -30.02 -29.25
N LYS A 152 27.88 -28.88 -29.86
CA LYS A 152 29.26 -28.48 -30.15
C LYS A 152 30.02 -28.52 -28.83
N GLU A 153 31.01 -29.41 -28.73
CA GLU A 153 31.88 -29.45 -27.56
C GLU A 153 32.51 -28.07 -27.40
N ARG A 154 32.32 -27.51 -26.21
CA ARG A 154 32.86 -26.20 -25.87
C ARG A 154 34.36 -26.38 -25.76
N THR A 155 35.10 -26.05 -26.82
CA THR A 155 36.56 -25.93 -26.78
C THR A 155 36.90 -24.95 -25.68
N LYS A 156 37.44 -25.46 -24.58
CA LYS A 156 37.99 -24.61 -23.53
C LYS A 156 39.20 -23.91 -24.15
N ALA A 157 39.04 -22.64 -24.48
CA ALA A 157 40.17 -21.79 -24.82
C ALA A 157 41.22 -21.95 -23.69
N PRO A 158 42.51 -22.11 -24.03
CA PRO A 158 43.55 -22.17 -23.00
C PRO A 158 43.40 -20.92 -22.15
N LYS A 159 43.33 -21.12 -20.82
CA LYS A 159 43.34 -20.03 -19.86
C LYS A 159 44.71 -19.37 -19.99
N GLU A 160 44.84 -18.40 -20.90
CA GLU A 160 45.86 -17.38 -20.74
C GLU A 160 45.68 -16.86 -19.33
N LYS A 161 46.79 -16.82 -18.59
CA LYS A 161 46.87 -16.22 -17.28
C LYS A 161 46.65 -14.72 -17.48
N LEU A 162 45.40 -14.32 -17.70
CA LEU A 162 44.94 -12.96 -17.50
C LEU A 162 45.29 -12.66 -16.05
N GLN A 163 46.35 -11.89 -15.87
CA GLN A 163 46.66 -11.27 -14.61
C GLN A 163 45.37 -10.62 -14.15
N LYS A 164 44.86 -11.04 -12.98
CA LYS A 164 43.74 -10.36 -12.34
C LYS A 164 44.19 -8.92 -12.12
N LYS A 165 43.84 -8.03 -13.04
CA LYS A 165 43.90 -6.60 -12.80
C LYS A 165 42.78 -6.36 -11.79
N GLU A 166 43.18 -6.10 -10.55
CA GLU A 166 42.23 -5.71 -9.52
C GLU A 166 41.45 -4.49 -10.03
N PRO A 167 40.12 -4.45 -9.82
CA PRO A 167 39.33 -3.31 -10.23
C PRO A 167 39.90 -2.06 -9.55
N GLU A 168 40.23 -1.07 -10.36
CA GLU A 168 40.77 0.19 -9.90
C GLU A 168 39.72 0.85 -8.99
N ARG A 169 40.12 1.18 -7.77
CA ARG A 169 39.22 1.74 -6.76
C ARG A 169 38.89 3.18 -7.19
N VAL A 170 37.69 3.36 -7.75
CA VAL A 170 37.19 4.66 -8.21
C VAL A 170 37.15 5.63 -7.03
N THR A 171 38.10 6.55 -6.97
CA THR A 171 38.27 7.58 -5.93
C THR A 171 37.80 8.96 -6.37
N SER A 172 37.08 9.06 -7.49
CA SER A 172 36.62 10.34 -8.04
C SER A 172 35.15 10.28 -8.46
N LEU A 173 34.26 10.11 -7.48
CA LEU A 173 32.82 10.29 -7.66
C LEU A 173 32.41 11.77 -7.60
N ASP A 174 33.23 12.63 -6.96
CA ASP A 174 32.88 14.04 -6.71
C ASP A 174 32.80 14.90 -7.98
N LYS A 175 33.43 14.47 -9.09
CA LYS A 175 33.43 15.24 -10.35
C LYS A 175 32.15 15.03 -11.18
N GLU A 176 31.52 13.86 -11.06
CA GLU A 176 30.29 13.56 -11.80
C GLU A 176 29.07 14.20 -11.11
N GLU A 177 29.06 14.27 -9.77
CA GLU A 177 27.97 14.93 -9.02
C GLU A 177 27.79 16.41 -9.39
N GLN A 178 28.88 17.15 -9.61
CA GLN A 178 28.81 18.56 -10.01
C GLN A 178 28.17 18.77 -11.39
N GLY A 179 28.43 17.86 -12.34
CA GLY A 179 27.84 17.90 -13.67
C GLY A 179 26.33 17.60 -13.65
N ILE A 180 25.92 16.65 -12.81
CA ILE A 180 24.50 16.30 -12.63
C ILE A 180 23.71 17.50 -12.08
N GLU A 181 24.26 18.24 -11.10
CA GLU A 181 23.57 19.43 -10.56
C GLU A 181 23.35 20.53 -11.59
N GLU A 182 24.30 20.73 -12.50
CA GLU A 182 24.20 21.73 -13.56
C GLU A 182 23.14 21.33 -14.61
N ILE A 183 23.14 20.06 -15.00
CA ILE A 183 22.15 19.49 -15.93
C ILE A 183 20.72 19.61 -15.35
N VAL A 184 20.56 19.28 -14.07
CA VAL A 184 19.27 19.40 -13.36
C VAL A 184 18.78 20.85 -13.33
N LYS A 185 19.67 21.84 -13.14
CA LYS A 185 19.30 23.27 -13.21
C LYS A 185 18.85 23.68 -14.60
N VAL A 186 19.54 23.22 -15.65
CA VAL A 186 19.17 23.50 -17.04
C VAL A 186 17.80 22.93 -17.37
N LEU A 187 17.55 21.66 -17.03
CA LEU A 187 16.24 21.01 -17.18
C LEU A 187 15.13 21.81 -16.47
N HIS A 188 15.38 22.25 -15.24
CA HIS A 188 14.39 23.06 -14.51
C HIS A 188 14.08 24.39 -15.20
N ASN A 189 15.07 25.07 -15.76
CA ASN A 189 14.85 26.31 -16.48
C ASN A 189 13.99 26.08 -17.72
N VAL A 190 14.27 25.01 -18.48
CA VAL A 190 13.45 24.61 -19.64
C VAL A 190 12.01 24.28 -19.22
N LEU A 191 11.82 23.59 -18.10
CA LEU A 191 10.48 23.30 -17.58
C LEU A 191 9.71 24.58 -17.23
N ASN A 192 10.36 25.55 -16.58
CA ASN A 192 9.75 26.84 -16.24
C ASN A 192 9.40 27.65 -17.48
N GLU A 193 10.29 27.70 -18.48
CA GLU A 193 10.00 28.36 -19.76
C GLU A 193 8.79 27.73 -20.42
N LYS A 194 8.73 26.39 -20.51
CA LYS A 194 7.58 25.68 -21.08
C LYS A 194 6.30 25.88 -20.28
N TYR A 195 6.38 26.02 -18.96
CA TYR A 195 5.22 26.24 -18.11
C TYR A 195 4.61 27.63 -18.34
N ILE A 196 5.47 28.65 -18.48
CA ILE A 196 5.04 30.01 -18.81
C ILE A 196 4.46 30.06 -20.23
N GLU A 197 5.10 29.40 -21.20
CA GLU A 197 4.60 29.31 -22.58
C GLU A 197 3.24 28.60 -22.65
N ASN A 198 3.00 27.61 -21.78
CA ASN A 198 1.75 26.86 -21.69
C ASN A 198 0.68 27.55 -20.82
N GLY A 199 0.83 28.86 -20.54
CA GLY A 199 -0.17 29.64 -19.83
C GLY A 199 -0.30 29.29 -18.34
N GLU A 200 0.78 28.85 -17.70
CA GLU A 200 0.80 28.38 -16.32
C GLU A 200 -0.09 27.15 -16.07
N GLU A 201 -0.31 26.34 -17.12
CA GLU A 201 -0.98 25.05 -17.00
C GLU A 201 0.03 23.92 -16.80
N SER A 202 -0.41 22.87 -16.11
CA SER A 202 0.41 21.71 -15.78
C SER A 202 0.92 21.00 -17.03
N ILE A 203 2.22 20.68 -17.04
CA ILE A 203 2.86 19.97 -18.14
C ILE A 203 2.82 18.47 -17.85
N SER A 204 2.45 17.67 -18.85
CA SER A 204 2.50 16.21 -18.78
C SER A 204 3.93 15.73 -18.55
N TYR A 205 4.11 14.82 -17.58
CA TYR A 205 5.43 14.23 -17.30
C TYR A 205 6.05 13.59 -18.55
N TYR A 206 5.26 12.79 -19.29
CA TYR A 206 5.76 12.06 -20.45
C TYR A 206 6.21 13.00 -21.57
N ASP A 207 5.46 14.07 -21.83
CA ASP A 207 5.80 15.05 -22.86
C ASP A 207 7.09 15.81 -22.51
N TYR A 208 7.43 15.89 -21.22
CA TYR A 208 8.65 16.54 -20.75
C TYR A 208 9.89 15.63 -20.80
N ILE A 209 9.76 14.34 -20.47
CA ILE A 209 10.91 13.42 -20.39
C ILE A 209 11.19 12.63 -21.68
N MET A 210 10.20 12.45 -22.55
CA MET A 210 10.33 11.61 -23.74
C MET A 210 11.11 12.34 -24.84
N ASP A 211 12.15 11.68 -25.32
CA ASP A 211 12.89 12.05 -26.52
C ASP A 211 12.49 11.10 -27.66
N THR A 212 11.95 11.66 -28.75
CA THR A 212 11.48 10.90 -29.91
C THR A 212 12.60 10.27 -30.72
N ASP A 213 13.81 10.80 -30.60
CA ASP A 213 14.97 10.40 -31.39
C ASP A 213 15.87 9.41 -30.62
N SER A 214 15.81 9.41 -29.29
CA SER A 214 16.65 8.56 -28.44
C SER A 214 15.95 8.05 -27.16
N PHE A 215 15.77 6.73 -27.10
CA PHE A 215 15.32 6.07 -25.87
C PHE A 215 16.33 6.21 -24.73
N ALA A 216 17.64 6.20 -25.02
CA ALA A 216 18.67 6.35 -23.99
C ALA A 216 18.56 7.72 -23.29
N ASN A 217 18.33 8.77 -24.06
CA ASN A 217 18.12 10.12 -23.52
C ASN A 217 16.83 10.19 -22.69
N THR A 218 15.78 9.48 -23.09
CA THR A 218 14.53 9.38 -22.30
C THR A 218 14.81 8.79 -20.91
N VAL A 219 15.62 7.74 -20.84
CA VAL A 219 16.01 7.12 -19.55
C VAL A 219 16.91 8.04 -18.73
N GLU A 220 17.83 8.76 -19.35
CA GLU A 220 18.65 9.78 -18.68
C GLU A 220 17.79 10.94 -18.14
N ASN A 221 16.81 11.42 -18.91
CA ASN A 221 15.86 12.46 -18.46
C ASN A 221 15.03 11.98 -17.27
N MET A 222 14.57 10.73 -17.27
CA MET A 222 13.91 10.11 -16.11
C MET A 222 14.83 10.12 -14.87
N PHE A 223 16.11 9.79 -15.06
CA PHE A 223 17.10 9.78 -13.99
C PHE A 223 17.31 11.19 -13.42
N TYR A 224 17.55 12.20 -14.26
CA TYR A 224 17.70 13.59 -13.81
C TYR A 224 16.45 14.13 -13.12
N PHE A 225 15.26 13.79 -13.63
CA PHE A 225 14.00 14.17 -13.01
C PHE A 225 13.85 13.57 -11.60
N ALA A 226 14.36 12.36 -11.36
CA ALA A 226 14.34 11.74 -10.03
C ALA A 226 15.15 12.54 -8.99
N PHE A 227 16.17 13.30 -9.42
CA PHE A 227 16.94 14.19 -8.53
C PHE A 227 16.19 15.46 -8.14
N PHE A 228 15.17 15.89 -8.89
CA PHE A 228 14.29 16.97 -8.46
C PHE A 228 13.60 16.62 -7.14
N GLY A 229 12.93 15.47 -7.04
CA GLY A 229 12.18 15.11 -5.82
C GLY A 229 13.02 15.02 -4.53
N SER A 230 14.32 14.75 -4.65
CA SER A 230 15.21 14.56 -3.49
C SER A 230 15.77 15.87 -2.92
N ARG A 231 16.02 16.90 -3.75
CA ARG A 231 16.66 18.16 -3.30
C ARG A 231 15.66 19.27 -2.96
N TRP A 232 14.47 19.26 -3.55
CA TRP A 232 13.44 20.29 -3.39
C TRP A 232 12.83 20.34 -1.98
N LYS A 233 12.90 19.25 -1.20
CA LYS A 233 12.52 19.24 0.22
C LYS A 233 13.34 20.18 1.09
N SER A 234 14.55 20.55 0.67
CA SER A 234 15.49 21.32 1.51
C SER A 234 15.48 22.82 1.24
N GLN A 235 14.83 23.30 0.17
CA GLN A 235 14.95 24.71 -0.25
C GLN A 235 13.61 25.46 -0.35
N ILE A 236 12.48 24.75 -0.47
CA ILE A 236 11.14 25.35 -0.42
C ILE A 236 10.28 24.47 0.47
N GLY A 237 9.62 25.08 1.46
CA GLY A 237 8.76 24.38 2.42
C GLY A 237 7.55 23.72 1.76
N PHE A 238 7.74 22.54 1.20
CA PHE A 238 6.65 21.72 0.66
C PHE A 238 5.91 21.01 1.80
N LYS A 239 4.64 21.39 1.99
CA LYS A 239 3.68 20.54 2.70
C LYS A 239 3.30 19.36 1.81
N ASN A 240 3.58 18.16 2.31
CA ASN A 240 2.97 16.88 1.96
C ASN A 240 2.94 16.47 0.48
N ILE A 241 4.10 16.00 -0.01
CA ILE A 241 4.12 14.86 -0.94
C ILE A 241 4.83 13.71 -0.22
N LYS A 242 4.09 12.63 0.06
CA LYS A 242 4.61 11.46 0.77
C LYS A 242 5.69 10.82 -0.11
N LYS A 243 6.91 10.69 0.44
CA LYS A 243 8.12 10.16 -0.22
C LYS A 243 7.93 8.75 -0.83
N LYS A 244 6.87 8.05 -0.43
CA LYS A 244 6.56 6.65 -0.76
C LYS A 244 5.99 6.49 -2.17
N ASP A 245 5.26 7.48 -2.67
CA ASP A 245 4.52 7.35 -3.95
C ASP A 245 5.45 7.55 -5.16
N PHE A 246 6.39 8.50 -5.06
CA PHE A 246 7.33 8.80 -6.14
C PHE A 246 8.36 7.68 -6.38
N CYS A 247 8.96 7.15 -5.32
CA CYS A 247 9.96 6.07 -5.44
C CYS A 247 9.32 4.73 -5.86
N ASN A 248 8.08 4.45 -5.43
CA ASN A 248 7.37 3.25 -5.85
C ASN A 248 6.95 3.30 -7.33
N ASN A 249 6.60 4.48 -7.86
CA ASN A 249 6.18 4.61 -9.25
C ASN A 249 7.35 4.45 -10.23
N ILE A 250 8.54 4.98 -9.91
CA ILE A 250 9.76 4.74 -10.71
C ILE A 250 10.14 3.26 -10.68
N GLY A 251 10.08 2.61 -9.51
CA GLY A 251 10.37 1.18 -9.37
C GLY A 251 9.36 0.24 -10.03
N ARG A 252 8.13 0.70 -10.33
CA ARG A 252 7.10 -0.07 -11.05
C ARG A 252 7.17 0.16 -12.56
N ALA A 253 7.53 1.37 -13.01
CA ALA A 253 7.79 1.67 -14.42
C ALA A 253 8.94 0.82 -15.01
N VAL A 254 10.01 0.63 -14.23
CA VAL A 254 11.18 -0.19 -14.65
C VAL A 254 10.86 -1.69 -14.70
N ARG A 255 9.82 -2.16 -13.99
CA ARG A 255 9.40 -3.57 -13.97
C ARG A 255 8.33 -3.94 -14.99
N GLY A 256 7.80 -2.97 -15.74
CA GLY A 256 6.75 -3.22 -16.74
C GLY A 256 5.36 -3.51 -16.15
N ASP A 257 5.16 -3.29 -14.84
CA ASP A 257 3.93 -3.65 -14.12
C ASP A 257 2.87 -2.51 -14.10
N MET A 258 2.95 -1.54 -15.02
CA MET A 258 2.03 -0.40 -15.02
C MET A 258 0.77 -0.73 -15.83
N LEU A 259 -0.27 -1.18 -15.14
CA LEU A 259 -1.63 -1.29 -15.68
C LEU A 259 -2.14 0.09 -16.11
N ILE A 260 -2.79 0.10 -17.27
CA ILE A 260 -3.26 1.25 -18.07
C ILE A 260 -4.20 2.22 -17.29
N HIS A 261 -4.70 1.83 -16.12
CA HIS A 261 -5.66 2.62 -15.34
C HIS A 261 -5.07 3.74 -14.47
N TYR A 262 -3.74 3.81 -14.27
CA TYR A 262 -3.09 4.88 -13.48
C TYR A 262 -2.49 6.02 -14.33
N TYR A 263 -2.72 6.02 -15.65
CA TYR A 263 -2.15 7.02 -16.56
C TYR A 263 -2.70 8.44 -16.40
N ASN A 264 -3.77 8.64 -15.62
CA ASN A 264 -4.43 9.94 -15.47
C ASN A 264 -4.01 10.77 -14.23
N GLU A 265 -3.14 10.27 -13.34
CA GLU A 265 -2.85 10.95 -12.07
C GLU A 265 -1.38 11.42 -11.89
N MET A 266 -0.59 11.52 -12.95
CA MET A 266 0.68 12.29 -12.92
C MET A 266 0.48 13.69 -13.52
N PHE A 267 -0.47 14.44 -13.00
CA PHE A 267 -0.51 15.88 -13.23
C PHE A 267 0.54 16.55 -12.33
N LEU A 268 1.53 17.20 -12.95
CA LEU A 268 2.46 18.09 -12.26
C LEU A 268 1.70 19.33 -11.78
N LEU A 269 1.20 19.31 -10.54
CA LEU A 269 0.72 20.51 -9.85
C LEU A 269 1.90 21.37 -9.41
N PHE A 270 2.50 22.11 -10.35
CA PHE A 270 3.38 23.23 -10.01
C PHE A 270 2.51 24.45 -9.73
N ARG A 271 2.35 24.81 -8.46
CA ARG A 271 1.98 26.19 -8.09
C ARG A 271 3.27 26.86 -7.63
N LEU A 272 3.91 27.60 -8.53
CA LEU A 272 5.06 28.43 -8.19
C LEU A 272 4.54 29.65 -7.41
N THR A 273 4.92 29.76 -6.13
CA THR A 273 4.86 31.00 -5.34
C THR A 273 6.25 31.37 -4.91
#